data_AF-A0A060HRI6-F1
#
_entry.id   AF-A0A060HRI6-F1
#
_cell.length_a   1.000
_cell.length_b   1.000
_cell.length_c   1.000
_cell.angle_alpha   90.00
_cell.angle_beta   90.00
_cell.angle_gamma   90.00
#
_symmetry.space_group_name_H-M   'P 1'
#
loop_
_entity.id
_entity.type
_entity.pdbx_description
1 polymer ?
#
loop_
_entity_poly.entity_id
_entity_poly.type
_entity_poly.pdbx_seq_one_letter_code
_entity_poly.pdbx_strand_id
1 'polypeptide(L)'
;MLLLYLRPAQAWTGREEKTQESPESLIMPYEDINTSQQRISGETFPDIILELCDNCNWSCTCLNMRGIVDSCPLCKIDVSHIPMTLEEACNIKYDDRRGMILEFSRQNPLR
;
A
#
# COMPACT_ATOMS: atom_id res chain seq x y z
N MET A 1 22.90 -55.36 50.36
CA MET A 1 22.36 -56.65 49.87
C MET A 1 20.91 -56.41 49.47
N LEU A 2 20.59 -56.47 48.15
CA LEU A 2 19.25 -56.70 47.53
C LEU A 2 18.13 -55.67 47.89
N LEU A 3 17.27 -55.12 47.02
CA LEU A 3 16.86 -55.32 45.63
C LEU A 3 16.08 -54.06 45.16
N LEU A 4 16.20 -53.76 43.87
CA LEU A 4 15.16 -53.34 42.90
C LEU A 4 13.94 -52.53 43.38
N TYR A 5 13.70 -51.40 42.71
CA TYR A 5 12.40 -51.12 42.08
C TYR A 5 12.60 -50.41 40.72
N LEU A 6 12.40 -51.17 39.64
CA LEU A 6 11.97 -50.66 38.34
C LEU A 6 10.44 -50.48 38.40
N ARG A 7 9.90 -49.37 37.87
CA ARG A 7 8.80 -49.32 36.85
C ARG A 7 8.19 -47.91 36.65
N PRO A 8 7.41 -47.69 35.55
CA PRO A 8 7.60 -46.59 34.61
C PRO A 8 6.40 -45.62 34.54
N ALA A 9 6.55 -44.51 33.82
CA ALA A 9 5.48 -43.69 33.23
C ALA A 9 6.14 -42.51 32.49
N GLN A 10 5.76 -42.04 31.31
CA GLN A 10 4.67 -42.31 30.40
C GLN A 10 5.12 -41.76 29.03
N ALA A 11 4.71 -42.43 27.95
CA ALA A 11 4.85 -41.91 26.60
C ALA A 11 4.13 -40.57 26.51
N TRP A 12 4.84 -39.52 26.13
CA TRP A 12 4.23 -38.28 25.69
C TRP A 12 3.62 -38.55 24.32
N THR A 13 2.33 -38.88 24.29
CA THR A 13 1.56 -38.80 23.05
C THR A 13 1.39 -37.32 22.75
N GLY A 14 2.29 -36.76 21.93
CA GLY A 14 2.13 -35.45 21.33
C GLY A 14 0.82 -35.45 20.57
N ARG A 15 -0.21 -34.83 21.14
CA ARG A 15 -1.42 -34.48 20.43
C ARG A 15 -0.99 -33.42 19.41
N GLU A 16 -1.04 -33.75 18.13
CA GLU A 16 -0.93 -32.73 17.07
C GLU A 16 -2.14 -31.81 17.23
N GLU A 17 -1.94 -30.72 17.98
CA GLU A 17 -2.79 -29.54 17.87
C GLU A 17 -2.64 -29.05 16.43
N LYS A 18 -3.65 -29.35 15.60
CA LYS A 18 -3.89 -28.59 14.38
C LYS A 18 -4.12 -27.15 14.81
N THR A 19 -3.05 -26.38 14.82
CA THR A 19 -3.10 -24.92 14.96
C THR A 19 -4.00 -24.48 13.83
N GLN A 20 -5.23 -24.08 14.16
CA GLN A 20 -6.12 -23.48 13.19
C GLN A 20 -5.44 -22.17 12.78
N GLU A 21 -4.75 -22.19 11.64
CA GLU A 21 -4.15 -21.00 11.06
C GLU A 21 -5.24 -19.94 10.96
N SER A 22 -5.01 -18.82 11.64
CA SER A 22 -5.95 -17.70 11.66
C SER A 22 -6.17 -17.25 10.22
N PRO A 23 -7.40 -16.93 9.77
CA PRO A 23 -7.65 -16.49 8.40
C PRO A 23 -6.81 -15.26 8.00
N GLU A 24 -6.33 -14.49 8.97
CA GLU A 24 -5.40 -13.37 8.80
C GLU A 24 -3.99 -13.81 8.35
N SER A 25 -3.59 -15.07 8.60
CA SER A 25 -2.31 -15.63 8.10
C SER A 25 -2.29 -15.83 6.59
N LEU A 26 -3.47 -15.84 5.95
CA LEU A 26 -3.62 -15.85 4.49
C LEU A 26 -3.51 -14.46 3.88
N ILE A 27 -3.54 -13.41 4.70
CA ILE A 27 -3.36 -12.03 4.27
C ILE A 27 -1.86 -11.79 4.21
N MET A 28 -1.27 -11.94 3.02
CA MET A 28 0.09 -11.45 2.83
C MET A 28 0.08 -9.93 3.02
N PRO A 29 0.94 -9.37 3.89
CA PRO A 29 1.07 -7.94 4.00
C PRO A 29 1.48 -7.40 2.63
N TYR A 30 0.69 -6.48 2.09
CA TYR A 30 1.05 -5.77 0.89
C TYR A 30 2.28 -4.92 1.20
N GLU A 31 3.37 -5.20 0.51
CA GLU A 31 4.58 -4.40 0.56
C GLU A 31 4.60 -3.52 -0.69
N ASP A 32 4.62 -2.20 -0.51
CA ASP A 32 4.76 -1.30 -1.64
C ASP A 32 6.16 -1.41 -2.28
N ILE A 33 6.22 -1.13 -3.57
CA ILE A 33 7.47 -1.19 -4.35
C ILE A 33 8.58 -0.32 -3.76
N ASN A 34 8.25 0.82 -3.13
CA ASN A 34 9.24 1.69 -2.50
C ASN A 34 9.92 1.01 -1.31
N THR A 35 9.14 0.33 -0.47
CA THR A 35 9.62 -0.42 0.69
C THR A 35 10.52 -1.57 0.24
N SER A 36 10.13 -2.28 -0.83
CA SER A 36 10.96 -3.35 -1.40
C SER A 36 12.25 -2.81 -2.02
N GLN A 37 12.19 -1.73 -2.80
CA GLN A 37 13.36 -1.15 -3.45
C GLN A 37 14.35 -0.58 -2.44
N GLN A 38 13.86 0.08 -1.39
CA GLN A 38 14.70 0.62 -0.33
C GLN A 38 15.46 -0.50 0.40
N ARG A 39 14.84 -1.67 0.57
CA ARG A 39 15.49 -2.86 1.15
C ARG A 39 16.58 -3.43 0.25
N ILE A 40 16.36 -3.45 -1.07
CA ILE A 40 17.26 -4.08 -2.05
C ILE A 40 18.45 -3.16 -2.40
N SER A 41 18.17 -1.89 -2.67
CA SER A 41 19.12 -0.94 -3.26
C SER A 41 19.48 0.23 -2.34
N GLY A 42 18.67 0.49 -1.31
CA GLY A 42 18.76 1.72 -0.51
C GLY A 42 18.15 2.95 -1.20
N GLU A 43 17.62 2.81 -2.42
CA GLU A 43 17.01 3.89 -3.18
C GLU A 43 15.47 3.88 -3.04
N THR A 44 14.84 5.04 -3.24
CA THR A 44 13.38 5.19 -3.31
C THR A 44 13.01 5.82 -4.64
N PHE A 45 11.86 5.43 -5.18
CA PHE A 45 11.32 6.08 -6.37
C PHE A 45 10.78 7.48 -6.04
N PRO A 46 10.62 8.34 -7.07
CA PRO A 46 10.00 9.66 -6.92
C PRO A 46 8.61 9.60 -6.27
N ASP A 47 8.30 10.57 -5.42
CA ASP A 47 6.93 10.81 -4.98
C ASP A 47 6.08 11.25 -6.18
N ILE A 48 4.87 10.73 -6.27
CA ILE A 48 3.90 11.12 -7.30
C ILE A 48 2.74 11.81 -6.61
N ILE A 49 2.44 13.03 -7.05
CA ILE A 49 1.34 13.84 -6.49
C ILE A 49 0.45 14.30 -7.64
N LEU A 50 -0.84 14.01 -7.53
CA LEU A 50 -1.87 14.59 -8.37
C LEU A 50 -2.31 15.92 -7.76
N GLU A 51 -2.16 16.99 -8.51
CA GLU A 51 -2.57 18.33 -8.17
C GLU A 51 -3.92 18.63 -8.82
N LEU A 52 -4.87 19.14 -8.04
CA LEU A 52 -6.23 19.43 -8.50
C LEU A 52 -6.73 20.77 -7.97
N CYS A 53 -7.29 21.60 -8.86
CA CYS A 53 -8.00 22.81 -8.46
C CYS A 53 -9.52 22.56 -8.42
N ASP A 54 -10.10 22.64 -7.23
CA ASP A 54 -11.54 22.40 -7.00
C ASP A 54 -12.46 23.46 -7.62
N ASN A 55 -11.91 24.62 -8.02
CA ASN A 55 -12.68 25.69 -8.62
C ASN A 55 -12.76 25.62 -10.14
N CYS A 56 -11.64 25.35 -10.82
CA CYS A 56 -11.57 25.39 -12.29
C CYS A 56 -11.22 24.05 -12.94
N ASN A 57 -11.14 22.97 -12.16
CA ASN A 57 -10.85 21.61 -12.62
C ASN A 57 -9.49 21.46 -13.33
N TRP A 58 -8.59 22.43 -13.17
CA TRP A 58 -7.20 22.27 -13.60
C TRP A 58 -6.56 21.15 -12.79
N SER A 59 -5.81 20.28 -13.47
CA SER A 59 -5.06 19.20 -12.82
C SER A 59 -3.73 18.95 -13.52
N CYS A 60 -2.75 18.47 -12.76
CA CYS A 60 -1.53 17.90 -13.30
C CYS A 60 -0.91 16.89 -12.34
N THR A 61 -0.02 16.06 -12.87
CA THR A 61 0.75 15.10 -12.08
C THR A 61 2.18 15.59 -11.94
N CYS A 62 2.63 15.74 -10.70
CA CYS A 62 3.98 16.16 -10.34
C CYS A 62 4.81 14.94 -9.92
N LEU A 63 6.01 14.85 -10.48
CA LEU A 63 7.02 13.87 -10.09
C LEU A 63 8.06 14.58 -9.21
N ASN A 64 8.14 14.16 -7.95
CA ASN A 64 8.88 14.78 -6.84
C ASN A 64 8.23 16.04 -6.25
N MET A 65 8.54 16.31 -4.97
CA MET A 65 8.01 17.46 -4.23
C MET A 65 8.56 18.83 -4.68
N ARG A 66 9.60 18.87 -5.52
CA ARG A 66 10.32 20.12 -5.87
C ARG A 66 9.59 21.02 -6.89
N GLY A 67 8.40 20.64 -7.34
CA GLY A 67 7.61 21.39 -8.32
C GLY A 67 6.14 21.52 -7.96
N ILE A 68 5.79 21.28 -6.69
CA ILE A 68 4.41 21.38 -6.23
C ILE A 68 3.93 22.84 -6.34
N VAL A 69 2.73 23.06 -6.88
CA VAL A 69 2.10 24.38 -6.85
C VAL A 69 1.07 24.46 -5.72
N ASP A 70 1.19 25.48 -4.89
CA ASP A 70 0.23 25.74 -3.81
C ASP A 70 -1.05 26.41 -4.34
N SER A 71 -0.95 27.14 -5.46
CA SER A 71 -2.05 27.89 -6.04
C SER A 71 -2.23 27.61 -7.52
N CYS A 72 -3.49 27.49 -7.94
CA CYS A 72 -3.86 27.14 -9.30
C CYS A 72 -3.35 28.20 -10.28
N PRO A 73 -2.65 27.82 -11.37
CA PRO A 73 -2.10 28.78 -12.31
C PRO A 73 -3.19 29.58 -13.02
N LEU A 74 -4.41 29.03 -13.15
CA LEU A 74 -5.53 29.64 -13.88
C LEU A 74 -6.37 30.58 -13.02
N CYS A 75 -6.83 30.14 -11.84
CA CYS A 75 -7.75 30.93 -11.00
C CYS A 75 -7.16 31.39 -9.66
N LYS A 76 -5.89 31.08 -9.39
CA LYS A 76 -5.13 31.49 -8.19
C LYS A 76 -5.72 31.03 -6.84
N ILE A 77 -6.63 30.06 -6.87
CA ILE A 77 -7.16 29.39 -5.67
C ILE A 77 -6.24 28.24 -5.29
N ASP A 78 -6.22 27.90 -4.00
CA ASP A 78 -5.44 26.79 -3.47
C ASP A 78 -5.72 25.48 -4.19
N VAL A 79 -4.67 24.66 -4.31
CA VAL A 79 -4.68 23.38 -5.02
C VAL A 79 -4.67 22.24 -4.02
N SER A 80 -5.52 21.26 -4.26
CA SER A 80 -5.57 20.00 -3.52
C SER A 80 -4.47 19.07 -4.02
N HIS A 81 -3.69 18.50 -3.09
CA HIS A 81 -2.61 17.56 -3.38
C HIS A 81 -3.02 16.14 -2.97
N ILE A 82 -3.08 15.24 -3.93
CA ILE A 82 -3.46 13.84 -3.73
C ILE A 82 -2.21 12.98 -3.94
N PRO A 83 -1.64 12.38 -2.89
CA PRO A 83 -0.49 11.49 -3.04
C PRO A 83 -0.89 10.22 -3.79
N MET A 84 -0.04 9.77 -4.70
CA MET A 84 -0.20 8.54 -5.46
C MET A 84 1.05 7.66 -5.32
N THR A 85 0.83 6.35 -5.31
CA THR A 85 1.91 5.36 -5.39
C THR A 85 2.27 5.08 -6.85
N LEU A 86 3.45 4.49 -7.08
CA LEU A 86 3.89 4.07 -8.42
C LEU A 86 2.95 3.05 -9.09
N GLU A 87 2.26 2.26 -8.29
CA GLU A 87 1.34 1.23 -8.76
C GLU A 87 -0.03 1.80 -9.09
N GLU A 88 -0.30 3.05 -8.72
CA GLU A 88 -1.61 3.67 -8.92
C GLU A 88 -1.65 4.44 -10.23
N ALA A 89 -2.65 4.10 -11.04
CA ALA A 89 -3.09 4.90 -12.18
C ALA A 89 -4.37 5.63 -11.80
N CYS A 90 -4.39 6.95 -12.02
CA CYS A 90 -5.58 7.78 -11.88
C CYS A 90 -6.19 8.05 -13.26
N ASN A 91 -7.48 7.73 -13.42
CA ASN A 91 -8.26 8.11 -14.58
C ASN A 91 -9.19 9.28 -14.18
N ILE A 92 -9.08 10.37 -14.91
CA ILE A 92 -9.85 11.59 -14.68
C ILE A 92 -10.95 11.68 -15.73
N LYS A 93 -12.20 11.64 -15.28
CA LYS A 93 -13.38 11.81 -16.13
C LYS A 93 -14.13 13.06 -15.74
N TYR A 94 -14.82 13.66 -16.70
CA TYR A 94 -15.71 14.78 -16.46
C TYR A 94 -17.16 14.38 -16.75
N ASP A 95 -18.05 14.68 -15.81
CA ASP A 95 -19.49 14.49 -15.93
C ASP A 95 -20.19 15.81 -15.60
N ASP A 96 -21.05 16.31 -16.49
CA ASP A 96 -21.68 17.62 -16.34
C ASP A 96 -22.58 17.74 -15.09
N ARG A 97 -23.02 16.63 -14.49
CA ARG A 97 -23.86 16.62 -13.28
C ARG A 97 -23.06 16.40 -12.00
N ARG A 98 -22.01 15.58 -12.06
CA ARG A 98 -21.22 15.13 -10.90
C ARG A 98 -19.89 15.86 -10.78
N GLY A 99 -19.48 16.60 -11.81
CA GLY A 99 -18.19 17.27 -11.89
C GLY A 99 -17.07 16.30 -12.28
N MET A 100 -15.89 16.52 -11.72
CA MET A 100 -14.73 15.66 -11.96
C MET A 100 -14.83 14.37 -11.15
N ILE A 101 -14.58 13.24 -11.81
CA ILE A 101 -14.55 11.91 -11.20
C ILE A 101 -13.12 11.39 -11.30
N LEU A 102 -12.52 11.06 -10.16
CA LEU A 102 -11.20 10.46 -10.05
C LEU A 102 -11.35 8.96 -9.78
N GLU A 103 -10.84 8.12 -10.68
CA GLU A 103 -10.81 6.67 -10.52
C GLU A 103 -9.37 6.21 -10.33
N PHE A 104 -9.04 5.74 -9.12
CA PHE A 104 -7.74 5.16 -8.81
C PHE A 104 -7.79 3.65 -8.99
N SER A 105 -6.83 3.12 -9.75
CA SER A 105 -6.68 1.69 -9.98
C SER A 105 -5.23 1.29 -9.77
N ARG A 106 -5.01 0.14 -9.14
CA ARG A 106 -3.67 -0.43 -9.05
C ARG A 106 -3.37 -1.19 -10.33
N GLN A 107 -2.35 -0.74 -11.06
CA GLN A 107 -1.77 -1.52 -12.13
C GLN A 107 -0.69 -2.40 -11.51
N ASN A 108 -0.86 -3.71 -11.66
CA ASN A 108 0.16 -4.65 -11.22
C ASN A 108 1.32 -4.57 -12.22
N PRO A 109 2.50 -4.05 -11.86
CA PRO A 109 3.54 -3.75 -12.85
C PRO A 109 4.23 -4.99 -13.42
N LEU A 110 3.81 -6.20 -13.02
CA LEU A 110 4.43 -7.48 -13.36
C LEU A 110 3.48 -8.48 -14.05
N ARG A 111 2.45 -8.01 -14.77
CA ARG A 111 1.60 -8.89 -15.60
C ARG A 111 1.58 -8.50 -17.07
#